data_AF-A0A4Z2BI65-F1
#
_entry.id   AF-A0A4Z2BI65-F1
#
_cell.length_a   1.000
_cell.length_b   1.000
_cell.length_c   1.000
_cell.angle_alpha   90.00
_cell.angle_beta   90.00
_cell.angle_gamma   90.00
#
_symmetry.space_group_name_H-M   'P 1'
#
loop_
_entity.id
_entity.type
_entity.pdbx_description
1 polymer ?
#
loop_
_entity_poly.entity_id
_entity_poly.type
_entity_poly.pdbx_seq_one_letter_code
_entity_poly.pdbx_strand_id
1 'polypeptide(L)'
;MAVNLSRNGSELMAAYKEVVDSRSNTNWALFTYEGNSNDIRLAEKGDGGLEELVEELNSGKVMYAFCRVEDPNSGLPKYVLINWTGEGVKDSRKGACANHVSSMANFLKGAHVTINARGEDDVEPETILEKVAKASGGNFSFHKQTQEHRDTPAGPVGSVYRKVNAVEEIQQTKKDDFWVQTQREEEAHRREQAKQVEQERQRLERERRELD
;
A
#
# COMPACT_ATOMS: atom_id res chain seq x y z
N MET A 1 -28.06 -4.55 -19.54
CA MET A 1 -29.04 -5.41 -18.85
C MET A 1 -28.98 -5.07 -17.37
N ALA A 2 -30.12 -5.10 -16.67
CA ALA A 2 -30.19 -4.76 -15.25
C ALA A 2 -30.12 -6.02 -14.37
N VAL A 3 -29.72 -5.85 -13.12
CA VAL A 3 -29.81 -6.86 -12.07
C VAL A 3 -31.26 -6.99 -11.60
N ASN A 4 -31.69 -8.22 -11.29
CA ASN A 4 -32.99 -8.51 -10.74
C ASN A 4 -32.87 -8.85 -9.25
N LEU A 5 -33.47 -7.99 -8.41
CA LEU A 5 -33.52 -8.14 -6.96
C LEU A 5 -34.93 -8.49 -6.47
N SER A 6 -35.93 -8.55 -7.35
CA SER A 6 -37.33 -8.76 -6.96
C SER A 6 -37.68 -10.24 -6.78
N ARG A 7 -37.11 -11.12 -7.61
CA ARG A 7 -37.40 -12.57 -7.60
C ARG A 7 -37.22 -13.21 -6.21
N ASN A 8 -36.07 -12.94 -5.58
CA ASN A 8 -35.73 -13.44 -4.24
C ASN A 8 -35.76 -12.33 -3.18
N GLY A 9 -36.42 -11.19 -3.47
CA GLY A 9 -36.26 -9.96 -2.70
C GLY A 9 -36.61 -10.06 -1.22
N SER A 10 -37.57 -10.92 -0.85
CA SER A 10 -37.93 -11.18 0.55
C SER A 10 -36.78 -11.85 1.32
N GLU A 11 -36.16 -12.86 0.74
CA GLU A 11 -35.01 -13.58 1.32
C GLU A 11 -33.78 -12.67 1.41
N LEU A 12 -33.48 -11.92 0.33
CA LEU A 12 -32.38 -10.96 0.29
C LEU A 12 -32.52 -9.90 1.39
N MET A 13 -33.74 -9.35 1.53
CA MET A 13 -34.02 -8.31 2.52
C MET A 13 -34.00 -8.88 3.95
N ALA A 14 -34.45 -10.13 4.15
CA ALA A 14 -34.40 -10.78 5.45
C ALA A 14 -32.95 -10.96 5.92
N ALA A 15 -32.08 -11.53 5.08
CA ALA A 15 -30.67 -11.71 5.40
C ALA A 15 -29.95 -10.37 5.67
N TYR A 16 -30.20 -9.35 4.84
CA TYR A 16 -29.65 -8.01 5.07
C TYR A 16 -30.12 -7.40 6.40
N LYS A 17 -31.41 -7.53 6.74
CA LYS A 17 -31.95 -7.02 8.02
C LYS A 17 -31.35 -7.73 9.22
N GLU A 18 -31.09 -9.03 9.13
CA GLU A 18 -30.45 -9.78 10.20
C GLU A 18 -29.03 -9.25 10.47
N VAL A 19 -28.24 -8.96 9.44
CA VAL A 19 -26.89 -8.38 9.63
C VAL A 19 -26.94 -6.99 10.28
N VAL A 20 -27.94 -6.17 9.89
CA VAL A 20 -28.13 -4.81 10.43
C VAL A 20 -28.71 -4.80 11.84
N ASP A 21 -29.44 -5.85 12.24
CA ASP A 21 -29.99 -5.96 13.58
C ASP A 21 -28.87 -6.31 14.58
N SER A 22 -28.57 -5.36 15.47
CA SER A 22 -27.56 -5.56 16.53
C SER A 22 -27.93 -6.65 17.54
N ARG A 23 -29.20 -7.08 17.57
CA ARG A 23 -29.67 -8.19 18.42
C ARG A 23 -29.47 -9.55 17.77
N SER A 24 -29.25 -9.59 16.46
CA SER A 24 -28.93 -10.82 15.75
C SER A 24 -27.44 -11.15 15.88
N ASN A 25 -27.15 -12.44 16.02
CA ASN A 25 -25.78 -12.95 15.99
C ASN A 25 -25.21 -12.90 14.57
N THR A 26 -26.05 -12.99 13.53
CA THR A 26 -25.62 -12.92 12.13
C THR A 26 -24.89 -11.61 11.88
N ASN A 27 -23.62 -11.71 11.49
CA ASN A 27 -22.76 -10.55 11.24
C ASN A 27 -22.32 -10.44 9.78
N TRP A 28 -22.60 -11.43 8.93
CA TRP A 28 -22.39 -11.31 7.49
C TRP A 28 -23.47 -12.02 6.68
N ALA A 29 -23.69 -11.55 5.46
CA ALA A 29 -24.51 -12.20 4.44
C ALA A 29 -23.83 -12.09 3.07
N LEU A 30 -23.85 -13.19 2.32
CA LEU A 30 -23.23 -13.30 1.00
C LEU A 30 -24.31 -13.54 -0.05
N PHE A 31 -24.24 -12.78 -1.15
CA PHE A 31 -25.20 -12.83 -2.23
C PHE A 31 -24.50 -13.17 -3.55
N THR A 32 -25.15 -13.92 -4.42
CA THR A 32 -24.61 -14.26 -5.74
C THR A 32 -25.70 -14.41 -6.79
N TYR A 33 -25.31 -14.64 -8.04
CA TYR A 33 -26.24 -14.82 -9.16
C TYR A 33 -26.79 -16.26 -9.22
N GLU A 34 -28.03 -16.39 -9.68
CA GLU A 34 -28.66 -17.68 -9.98
C GLU A 34 -28.26 -18.19 -11.37
N GLY A 35 -27.27 -19.07 -11.42
CA GLY A 35 -26.76 -19.63 -12.67
C GLY A 35 -26.24 -18.54 -13.62
N ASN A 36 -26.77 -18.50 -14.85
CA ASN A 36 -26.41 -17.52 -15.87
C ASN A 36 -27.39 -16.33 -15.95
N SER A 37 -28.38 -16.24 -15.07
CA SER A 37 -29.33 -15.14 -15.06
C SER A 37 -28.77 -13.90 -14.35
N ASN A 38 -29.54 -12.80 -14.34
CA ASN A 38 -29.21 -11.62 -13.54
C ASN A 38 -30.01 -11.58 -12.23
N ASP A 39 -30.61 -12.70 -11.83
CA ASP A 39 -31.33 -12.82 -10.56
C ASP A 39 -30.32 -13.02 -9.42
N ILE A 40 -30.41 -12.20 -8.39
CA ILE A 40 -29.61 -12.36 -7.16
C ILE A 40 -30.34 -13.29 -6.20
N ARG A 41 -29.58 -14.16 -5.54
CA ARG A 41 -30.03 -15.03 -4.45
C ARG A 41 -29.11 -14.91 -3.24
N LEU A 42 -29.59 -15.31 -2.08
CA LEU A 42 -28.74 -15.56 -0.93
C LEU A 42 -27.81 -16.74 -1.25
N ALA A 43 -26.52 -16.55 -1.03
CA ALA A 43 -25.53 -17.61 -1.13
C ALA A 43 -25.40 -18.30 0.23
N GLU A 44 -25.07 -17.53 1.27
CA GLU A 44 -24.88 -18.00 2.65
C GLU A 44 -24.98 -16.81 3.62
N LYS A 45 -25.16 -17.06 4.92
CA LYS A 45 -25.06 -16.06 5.99
C LYS A 45 -24.55 -16.72 7.27
N GLY A 46 -23.85 -15.96 8.12
CA GLY A 46 -23.23 -16.52 9.31
C GLY A 46 -22.92 -15.50 10.39
N ASP A 47 -22.36 -16.00 11.49
CA ASP A 47 -21.93 -15.25 12.68
C ASP A 47 -20.43 -15.40 12.98
N GLY A 48 -19.67 -16.10 12.13
CA GLY A 48 -18.22 -16.29 12.21
C GLY A 48 -17.38 -15.14 11.66
N GLY A 49 -17.97 -14.00 11.31
CA GLY A 49 -17.23 -12.78 10.98
C GLY A 49 -16.59 -12.78 9.59
N LEU A 50 -15.45 -12.10 9.45
CA LEU A 50 -14.76 -11.97 8.16
C LEU A 50 -14.07 -13.27 7.77
N GLU A 51 -13.59 -14.02 8.75
CA GLU A 51 -12.89 -15.29 8.57
C GLU A 51 -13.79 -16.32 7.88
N GLU A 52 -14.99 -16.55 8.44
CA GLU A 52 -15.99 -17.45 7.84
C GLU A 52 -16.45 -16.93 6.46
N LEU A 53 -16.68 -15.61 6.33
CA LEU A 53 -17.11 -15.01 5.07
C LEU A 53 -16.11 -15.26 3.94
N VAL A 54 -14.81 -15.16 4.21
CA VAL A 54 -13.75 -15.32 3.19
C VAL A 54 -13.69 -16.76 2.70
N GLU A 55 -13.90 -17.74 3.57
CA GLU A 55 -13.93 -19.16 3.20
C GLU A 55 -15.08 -19.49 2.22
N GLU A 56 -16.19 -18.75 2.29
CA GLU A 56 -17.35 -18.93 1.42
C GLU A 56 -17.23 -18.22 0.05
N LEU A 57 -16.20 -17.39 -0.14
CA LEU A 57 -15.96 -16.71 -1.41
C LEU A 57 -15.54 -17.70 -2.49
N ASN A 58 -16.09 -17.51 -3.69
CA ASN A 58 -15.83 -18.40 -4.82
C ASN A 58 -15.16 -17.65 -5.97
N SER A 59 -13.94 -18.08 -6.33
CA SER A 59 -13.15 -17.49 -7.41
C SER A 59 -13.79 -17.62 -8.80
N GLY A 60 -14.77 -18.50 -8.99
CA GLY A 60 -15.53 -18.66 -10.24
C GLY A 60 -16.79 -17.80 -10.34
N LYS A 61 -17.11 -16.98 -9.32
CA LYS A 61 -18.38 -16.24 -9.25
C LYS A 61 -18.17 -14.76 -8.95
N VAL A 62 -19.17 -13.96 -9.35
CA VAL A 62 -19.35 -12.60 -8.84
C VAL A 62 -20.27 -12.69 -7.63
N MET A 63 -19.86 -12.08 -6.52
CA MET A 63 -20.57 -12.15 -5.25
C MET A 63 -20.59 -10.77 -4.59
N TYR A 64 -21.55 -10.55 -3.70
CA TYR A 64 -21.67 -9.33 -2.92
C TYR A 64 -21.79 -9.73 -1.46
N ALA A 65 -20.86 -9.31 -0.62
CA ALA A 65 -20.95 -9.54 0.81
C ALA A 65 -21.33 -8.26 1.53
N PHE A 66 -22.18 -8.39 2.55
CA PHE A 66 -22.48 -7.33 3.48
C PHE A 66 -22.19 -7.82 4.89
N CYS A 67 -21.24 -7.18 5.58
CA CYS A 67 -20.82 -7.61 6.90
C CYS A 67 -20.76 -6.45 7.89
N ARG A 68 -21.01 -6.78 9.16
CA ARG A 68 -20.87 -5.94 10.33
C ARG A 68 -19.54 -6.29 10.99
N VAL A 69 -18.66 -5.32 11.11
CA VAL A 69 -17.34 -5.44 11.73
C VAL A 69 -17.17 -4.38 12.79
N GLU A 70 -16.35 -4.63 13.80
CA GLU A 70 -16.00 -3.61 14.79
C GLU A 70 -14.85 -2.74 14.25
N ASP A 71 -15.02 -1.42 14.31
CA ASP A 71 -13.96 -0.49 13.95
C ASP A 71 -12.83 -0.55 14.98
N PRO A 72 -11.56 -0.86 14.59
CA PRO A 72 -10.44 -0.92 15.52
C PRO A 72 -10.20 0.37 16.31
N ASN A 73 -10.59 1.53 15.76
CA ASN A 73 -10.36 2.84 16.39
C ASN A 73 -11.41 3.17 17.46
N SER A 74 -12.69 2.93 17.17
CA SER A 74 -13.80 3.35 18.04
C SER A 74 -14.50 2.21 18.78
N GLY A 75 -14.28 0.96 18.38
CA GLY A 75 -15.04 -0.20 18.85
C GLY A 75 -16.51 -0.20 18.41
N LEU A 76 -16.91 0.74 17.55
CA LEU A 76 -18.29 0.82 17.08
C LEU A 76 -18.52 -0.10 15.88
N PRO A 77 -19.71 -0.71 15.76
CA PRO A 77 -20.05 -1.51 14.60
C PRO A 77 -20.10 -0.64 13.34
N LYS A 78 -19.38 -1.08 12.31
CA LYS A 78 -19.39 -0.53 10.95
C LYS A 78 -19.87 -1.60 9.99
N TYR A 79 -20.49 -1.15 8.91
CA TYR A 79 -20.96 -2.03 7.84
C TYR A 79 -20.07 -1.90 6.62
N VAL A 80 -19.66 -3.03 6.05
CA VAL A 80 -18.81 -3.09 4.86
C VAL A 80 -19.57 -3.81 3.75
N LEU A 81 -19.57 -3.21 2.57
CA LEU A 81 -20.04 -3.83 1.33
C LEU A 81 -18.83 -4.27 0.51
N ILE A 82 -18.70 -5.56 0.26
CA ILE A 82 -17.62 -6.14 -0.54
C ILE A 82 -18.21 -6.59 -1.88
N ASN A 83 -17.73 -5.99 -2.96
CA ASN A 83 -18.01 -6.40 -4.33
C ASN A 83 -16.92 -7.38 -4.77
N TRP A 84 -17.19 -8.68 -4.63
CA TRP A 84 -16.26 -9.74 -5.01
C TRP A 84 -16.40 -10.08 -6.49
N THR A 85 -15.30 -9.99 -7.23
CA THR A 85 -15.21 -10.44 -8.62
C THR A 85 -14.11 -11.48 -8.74
N GLY A 86 -14.48 -12.75 -8.58
CA GLY A 86 -13.51 -13.85 -8.64
C GLY A 86 -12.73 -13.90 -9.97
N GLU A 87 -11.48 -14.31 -9.89
CA GLU A 87 -10.55 -14.30 -11.02
C GLU A 87 -11.03 -15.18 -12.19
N GLY A 88 -11.64 -16.32 -11.88
CA GLY A 88 -12.16 -17.29 -12.84
C GLY A 88 -13.44 -16.88 -13.57
N VAL A 89 -14.01 -15.70 -13.25
CA VAL A 89 -15.19 -15.17 -13.96
C VAL A 89 -14.80 -14.72 -15.38
N LYS A 90 -15.61 -15.04 -16.38
CA LYS A 90 -15.41 -14.57 -17.76
C LYS A 90 -15.47 -13.04 -17.85
N ASP A 91 -14.59 -12.43 -18.63
CA ASP A 91 -14.49 -10.96 -18.72
C ASP A 91 -15.78 -10.28 -19.22
N SER A 92 -16.51 -10.93 -20.13
CA SER A 92 -17.82 -10.45 -20.57
C SER A 92 -18.83 -10.37 -19.43
N ARG A 93 -18.78 -11.31 -18.48
CA ARG A 93 -19.62 -11.31 -17.28
C ARG A 93 -19.15 -10.26 -16.27
N LYS A 94 -17.83 -10.08 -16.08
CA LYS A 94 -17.27 -9.00 -15.24
C LYS A 94 -17.77 -7.63 -15.68
N GLY A 95 -17.71 -7.33 -16.98
CA GLY A 95 -18.19 -6.06 -17.55
C GLY A 95 -19.71 -5.87 -17.39
N ALA A 96 -20.51 -6.92 -17.55
CA ALA A 96 -21.94 -6.85 -17.32
C ALA A 96 -22.27 -6.55 -15.84
N CYS A 97 -21.64 -7.29 -14.91
CA CYS A 97 -21.87 -7.18 -13.47
C CYS A 97 -21.36 -5.85 -12.86
N ALA A 98 -20.40 -5.18 -13.48
CA ALA A 98 -19.96 -3.85 -13.04
C ALA A 98 -21.13 -2.84 -13.01
N ASN A 99 -22.07 -2.93 -13.96
CA ASN A 99 -23.26 -2.07 -14.00
C ASN A 99 -24.28 -2.40 -12.90
N HIS A 100 -24.16 -3.55 -12.23
CA HIS A 100 -25.08 -4.00 -11.20
C HIS A 100 -24.67 -3.51 -9.79
N VAL A 101 -23.41 -3.11 -9.61
CA VAL A 101 -22.85 -2.68 -8.32
C VAL A 101 -23.65 -1.54 -7.70
N SER A 102 -24.06 -0.55 -8.49
CA SER A 102 -24.85 0.59 -8.01
C SER A 102 -26.24 0.17 -7.53
N SER A 103 -26.91 -0.73 -8.26
CA SER A 103 -28.19 -1.31 -7.83
C SER A 103 -28.05 -2.12 -6.54
N MET A 104 -26.96 -2.88 -6.40
CA MET A 104 -26.70 -3.67 -5.21
C MET A 104 -26.39 -2.79 -3.99
N ALA A 105 -25.58 -1.75 -4.15
CA ALA A 105 -25.31 -0.75 -3.11
C ALA A 105 -26.57 0.02 -2.69
N ASN A 106 -27.46 0.33 -3.65
CA ASN A 106 -28.74 0.96 -3.36
C ASN A 106 -29.71 0.04 -2.60
N PHE A 107 -29.58 -1.28 -2.75
CA PHE A 107 -30.36 -2.25 -1.99
C PHE A 107 -29.76 -2.47 -0.59
N LEU A 108 -28.45 -2.65 -0.50
CA LEU A 108 -27.67 -2.85 0.73
C LEU A 108 -27.21 -1.51 1.31
N LYS A 109 -28.16 -0.66 1.70
CA LYS A 109 -27.87 0.70 2.19
C LYS A 109 -27.08 0.69 3.50
N GLY A 110 -26.42 1.80 3.81
CA GLY A 110 -25.76 1.99 5.11
C GLY A 110 -24.38 1.35 5.24
N ALA A 111 -23.80 0.85 4.14
CA ALA A 111 -22.37 0.54 4.08
C ALA A 111 -21.55 1.80 4.38
N HIS A 112 -20.66 1.70 5.36
CA HIS A 112 -19.70 2.74 5.70
C HIS A 112 -18.47 2.69 4.77
N VAL A 113 -18.08 1.47 4.39
CA VAL A 113 -16.97 1.22 3.47
C VAL A 113 -17.47 0.31 2.35
N THR A 114 -17.10 0.64 1.11
CA THR A 114 -17.33 -0.24 -0.04
C THR A 114 -15.98 -0.65 -0.61
N ILE A 115 -15.76 -1.97 -0.76
CA ILE A 115 -14.51 -2.56 -1.23
C ILE A 115 -14.80 -3.31 -2.52
N ASN A 116 -14.01 -3.08 -3.56
CA ASN A 116 -14.03 -3.91 -4.76
C ASN A 116 -12.86 -4.89 -4.67
N ALA A 117 -13.15 -6.17 -4.50
CA ALA A 117 -12.16 -7.21 -4.32
C ALA A 117 -12.09 -8.12 -5.55
N ARG A 118 -10.87 -8.52 -5.94
CA ARG A 118 -10.63 -9.42 -7.08
C ARG A 118 -9.85 -10.67 -6.72
N GLY A 119 -9.00 -10.59 -5.70
CA GLY A 119 -8.25 -11.71 -5.16
C GLY A 119 -8.42 -11.83 -3.65
N GLU A 120 -7.92 -12.93 -3.09
CA GLU A 120 -8.03 -13.23 -1.65
C GLU A 120 -7.33 -12.17 -0.80
N ASP A 121 -6.22 -11.60 -1.28
CA ASP A 121 -5.49 -10.49 -0.64
C ASP A 121 -6.37 -9.26 -0.35
N ASP A 122 -7.38 -8.99 -1.18
CA ASP A 122 -8.28 -7.84 -1.02
C ASP A 122 -9.31 -8.03 0.10
N VAL A 123 -9.56 -9.28 0.50
CA VAL A 123 -10.59 -9.69 1.45
C VAL A 123 -10.01 -10.25 2.75
N GLU A 124 -8.69 -10.27 2.89
CA GLU A 124 -8.07 -10.60 4.17
C GLU A 124 -8.63 -9.71 5.30
N PRO A 125 -8.95 -10.29 6.47
CA PRO A 125 -9.54 -9.54 7.58
C PRO A 125 -8.75 -8.29 7.95
N GLU A 126 -7.42 -8.39 7.97
CA GLU A 126 -6.53 -7.26 8.26
C GLU A 126 -6.67 -6.13 7.24
N THR A 127 -6.68 -6.46 5.95
CA THR A 127 -6.83 -5.50 4.84
C THR A 127 -8.19 -4.79 4.88
N ILE A 128 -9.26 -5.51 5.22
CA ILE A 128 -10.60 -4.91 5.37
C ILE A 128 -10.64 -3.99 6.59
N LEU A 129 -10.17 -4.46 7.74
CA LEU A 129 -10.18 -3.68 9.00
C LEU A 129 -9.33 -2.42 8.89
N GLU A 130 -8.21 -2.47 8.16
CA GLU A 130 -7.40 -1.27 7.89
C GLU A 130 -8.18 -0.21 7.10
N LYS A 131 -8.94 -0.63 6.07
CA LYS A 131 -9.82 0.26 5.29
C LYS A 131 -10.95 0.82 6.16
N VAL A 132 -11.50 0.02 7.07
CA VAL A 132 -12.53 0.46 8.03
C VAL A 132 -11.97 1.50 9.00
N ALA A 133 -10.81 1.23 9.58
CA ALA A 133 -10.12 2.14 10.49
C ALA A 133 -9.87 3.51 9.83
N LYS A 134 -9.34 3.49 8.60
CA LYS A 134 -9.09 4.71 7.79
C LYS A 134 -10.38 5.48 7.49
N ALA A 135 -11.48 4.79 7.21
CA ALA A 135 -12.77 5.41 6.90
C ALA A 135 -13.52 5.94 8.13
N SER A 136 -13.18 5.47 9.34
CA SER A 136 -13.91 5.82 10.56
C SER A 136 -13.73 7.28 11.00
N GLY A 137 -12.79 8.03 10.40
CA GLY A 137 -12.56 9.45 10.73
C GLY A 137 -12.03 9.67 12.16
N GLY A 138 -11.82 8.60 12.92
CA GLY A 138 -11.38 8.56 14.31
C GLY A 138 -9.87 8.54 14.49
N ASN A 139 -9.08 9.02 13.52
CA ASN A 139 -7.64 9.28 13.72
C ASN A 139 -7.43 10.53 14.60
N PHE A 140 -8.20 10.66 15.68
CA PHE A 140 -7.79 11.49 16.79
C PHE A 140 -6.65 10.74 17.44
N SER A 141 -5.43 11.12 17.07
CA SER A 141 -4.31 11.03 18.00
C SER A 141 -4.70 11.85 19.23
N PHE A 142 -5.52 11.28 20.12
CA PHE A 142 -5.28 11.50 21.53
C PHE A 142 -3.86 11.01 21.67
N HIS A 143 -2.91 11.94 21.59
CA HIS A 143 -1.57 11.73 22.08
C HIS A 143 -1.80 11.19 23.47
N LYS A 144 -1.79 9.85 23.58
CA LYS A 144 -1.81 9.14 24.83
C LYS A 144 -0.55 9.68 25.45
N GLN A 145 -0.72 10.70 26.30
CA GLN A 145 0.37 11.43 26.89
C GLN A 145 1.27 10.32 27.38
N THR A 146 2.41 10.17 26.72
CA THR A 146 3.44 9.31 27.23
C THR A 146 3.76 9.98 28.54
N GLN A 147 3.23 9.39 29.62
CA GLN A 147 3.73 9.68 30.95
C GLN A 147 5.25 9.59 30.84
N GLU A 148 5.91 10.61 31.36
CA GLU A 148 7.34 10.93 31.22
C GLU A 148 7.72 11.94 30.12
N HIS A 149 6.99 13.05 30.00
CA HIS A 149 7.72 14.31 29.92
C HIS A 149 8.29 14.55 31.33
N ARG A 150 9.52 14.09 31.58
CA ARG A 150 10.27 14.54 32.75
C ARG A 150 10.34 16.05 32.64
N ASP A 151 9.67 16.75 33.55
CA ASP A 151 9.87 18.16 33.80
C ASP A 151 11.35 18.36 34.13
N THR A 152 12.13 18.58 33.07
CA THR A 152 13.51 19.01 33.22
C THR A 152 13.37 20.47 33.64
N PRO A 153 13.85 20.89 34.82
CA PRO A 153 13.74 22.27 35.22
C PRO A 153 14.39 23.12 34.14
N ALA A 154 13.65 24.07 33.58
CA ALA A 154 14.19 25.02 32.62
C ALA A 154 15.22 25.89 33.34
N GLY A 155 16.49 25.46 33.33
CA GLY A 155 17.61 26.28 33.73
C GLY A 155 17.75 27.50 32.82
N PRO A 156 18.50 28.54 33.23
CA PRO A 156 18.70 29.71 32.39
C PRO A 156 19.27 29.31 31.02
N VAL A 157 18.52 29.60 29.95
CA VAL A 157 18.99 29.37 28.59
C VAL A 157 20.10 30.38 28.26
N GLY A 158 21.34 29.91 28.32
CA GLY A 158 22.50 30.65 27.81
C GLY A 158 22.49 30.69 26.29
N SER A 159 23.03 31.75 25.69
CA SER A 159 23.17 31.84 24.23
C SER A 159 24.06 30.70 23.70
N VAL A 160 23.59 29.99 22.67
CA VAL A 160 24.31 28.90 21.97
C VAL A 160 25.43 29.44 21.06
N TYR A 161 25.83 30.70 21.21
CA TYR A 161 26.83 31.30 20.35
C TYR A 161 28.23 30.78 20.68
N ARG A 162 28.77 29.93 19.81
CA ARG A 162 30.21 29.67 19.72
C ARG A 162 30.79 30.56 18.64
N LYS A 163 31.78 31.38 19.01
CA LYS A 163 32.57 32.14 18.02
C LYS A 163 33.33 31.15 17.15
N VAL A 164 33.03 31.12 15.86
CA VAL A 164 33.68 30.24 14.89
C VAL A 164 35.16 30.64 14.78
N ASN A 165 36.06 29.69 15.04
CA ASN A 165 37.49 29.87 14.87
C ASN A 165 37.86 29.46 13.44
N ALA A 166 37.95 30.43 12.53
CA ALA A 166 38.23 30.19 11.12
C ALA A 166 39.54 29.41 10.89
N VAL A 167 40.51 29.49 11.82
CA VAL A 167 41.79 28.78 11.69
C VAL A 167 41.62 27.26 11.91
N GLU A 168 40.72 26.84 12.80
CA GLU A 168 40.46 25.40 13.05
C GLU A 168 39.66 24.76 11.89
N GLU A 169 38.76 25.51 11.27
CA GLU A 169 37.97 25.04 10.13
C GLU A 169 38.82 24.85 8.86
N ILE A 170 39.79 25.75 8.65
CA ILE A 170 40.74 25.66 7.53
C ILE A 170 41.67 24.44 7.69
N GLN A 171 42.06 24.08 8.92
CA GLN A 171 42.87 22.88 9.16
C GLN A 171 42.09 21.57 9.00
N GLN A 172 40.76 21.58 9.17
CA GLN A 172 39.94 20.37 8.99
C GLN A 172 39.72 19.98 7.53
N THR A 173 39.90 20.92 6.58
CA THR A 173 39.74 20.62 5.17
C THR A 173 41.06 20.10 4.59
N LYS A 174 41.13 18.78 4.32
CA LYS A 174 42.23 18.11 3.60
C LYS A 174 42.30 18.48 2.11
N LYS A 175 42.17 19.76 1.80
CA LYS A 175 42.12 20.28 0.43
C LYS A 175 43.51 20.31 -0.20
N ASP A 176 44.56 20.43 0.60
CA ASP A 176 45.94 20.42 0.14
C ASP A 176 46.42 19.02 -0.28
N ASP A 177 45.96 17.95 0.39
CA ASP A 177 46.29 16.57 0.03
C ASP A 177 45.82 16.22 -1.39
N PHE A 178 44.65 16.72 -1.80
CA PHE A 178 44.06 16.47 -3.12
C PHE A 178 44.91 17.07 -4.25
N TRP A 179 45.36 18.32 -4.10
CA TRP A 179 46.18 18.98 -5.13
C TRP A 179 47.57 18.36 -5.25
N VAL A 180 48.18 17.97 -4.13
CA VAL A 180 49.49 17.31 -4.13
C VAL A 180 49.42 15.93 -4.80
N GLN A 181 48.36 15.17 -4.55
CA GLN A 181 48.17 13.86 -5.17
C GLN A 181 47.91 13.96 -6.68
N THR A 182 47.08 14.93 -7.09
CA THR A 182 46.77 15.19 -8.51
C THR A 182 48.01 15.62 -9.30
N GLN A 183 48.85 16.51 -8.75
CA GLN A 183 50.10 16.93 -9.41
C GLN A 183 51.10 15.78 -9.57
N ARG A 184 51.20 14.87 -8.59
CA ARG A 184 52.07 13.70 -8.70
C ARG A 184 51.62 12.74 -9.79
N GLU A 185 50.32 12.50 -9.90
CA GLU A 185 49.76 11.65 -10.97
C GLU A 185 49.98 12.27 -12.35
N GLU A 186 49.79 13.59 -12.49
CA GLU A 186 50.00 14.30 -13.75
C GLU A 186 51.49 14.30 -14.19
N GLU A 187 52.42 14.53 -13.25
CA GLU A 187 53.86 14.41 -13.54
C GLU A 187 54.28 12.98 -13.92
N ALA A 188 53.71 11.96 -13.25
CA ALA A 188 54.01 10.57 -13.56
C ALA A 188 53.56 10.21 -14.98
N HIS A 189 52.33 10.58 -15.34
CA HIS A 189 51.79 10.36 -16.67
C HIS A 189 52.61 11.09 -17.75
N ARG A 190 53.05 12.32 -17.48
CA ARG A 190 53.92 13.08 -18.40
C ARG A 190 55.29 12.42 -18.59
N ARG A 191 55.87 11.86 -17.53
CA ARG A 191 57.14 11.12 -17.60
C ARG A 191 57.00 9.81 -18.37
N GLU A 192 55.88 9.11 -18.24
CA GLU A 192 55.62 7.90 -19.03
C GLU A 192 55.45 8.21 -20.51
N GLN A 193 54.68 9.23 -20.87
CA GLN A 193 54.54 9.66 -22.26
C GLN A 193 55.89 10.06 -22.86
N ALA A 194 56.72 10.82 -22.14
CA ALA A 194 58.05 11.21 -22.61
C ALA A 194 58.97 9.99 -22.83
N LYS A 195 58.89 8.98 -21.96
CA LYS A 195 59.65 7.73 -22.13
C LYS A 195 59.18 6.93 -23.35
N GLN A 196 57.88 6.84 -23.59
CA GLN A 196 57.34 6.13 -24.76
C GLN A 196 57.78 6.80 -26.06
N VAL A 197 57.68 8.14 -26.14
CA VAL A 197 58.13 8.91 -27.30
C VAL A 197 59.63 8.72 -27.55
N GLU A 198 60.46 8.73 -26.50
CA GLU A 198 61.90 8.52 -26.63
C GLU A 198 62.24 7.08 -27.06
N GLN A 199 61.52 6.08 -26.54
CA GLN A 199 61.69 4.68 -26.96
C GLN A 199 61.29 4.47 -28.42
N GLU A 200 60.17 5.07 -28.86
CA GLU A 200 59.72 5.02 -30.25
C GLU A 200 60.73 5.71 -31.18
N ARG A 201 61.25 6.87 -30.77
CA ARG A 201 62.30 7.58 -31.52
C ARG A 201 63.57 6.73 -31.65
N GLN A 202 64.02 6.09 -30.58
CA GLN A 202 65.18 5.20 -30.62
C GLN A 202 64.94 3.95 -31.46
N ARG A 203 63.72 3.41 -31.48
CA ARG A 203 63.33 2.30 -32.35
C ARG A 203 63.39 2.71 -33.82
N LEU A 204 62.80 3.84 -34.17
CA LEU A 204 62.82 4.39 -35.52
C LEU A 204 64.26 4.72 -35.98
N GLU A 205 65.12 5.23 -35.09
CA GLU A 205 66.53 5.47 -35.40
C GLU A 205 67.31 4.16 -35.63
N ARG A 206 67.02 3.07 -34.90
CA ARG A 206 67.61 1.75 -35.16
C ARG A 206 67.13 1.17 -36.50
N GLU A 207 65.83 1.20 -36.77
CA GLU A 207 65.27 0.71 -38.04
C GLU A 207 65.86 1.49 -39.24
N ARG A 208 66.06 2.82 -39.14
CA ARG A 208 66.76 3.61 -40.17
C ARG A 208 68.22 3.20 -40.35
N ARG A 209 68.92 2.81 -39.28
CA ARG A 209 70.33 2.41 -39.31
C ARG A 209 70.54 1.00 -39.87
N GLU A 210 69.54 0.14 -39.82
CA GLU A 210 69.57 -1.21 -40.41
C GLU A 210 69.20 -1.22 -41.91
N LEU A 211 68.64 -0.12 -42.42
CA LEU A 211 68.22 0.05 -43.83
C LEU A 211 69.27 0.78 -44.71
N ASP A 212 70.35 1.30 -44.11
CA ASP A 212 71.55 1.85 -44.78
C ASP A 212 72.71 0.84 -44.73
#